data_AF-A0A142YGR6-F1
#
_entry.id   AF-A0A142YGR6-F1
#
_cell.length_a   1.000
_cell.length_b   1.000
_cell.length_c   1.000
_cell.angle_alpha   90.00
_cell.angle_beta   90.00
_cell.angle_gamma   90.00
#
_symmetry.space_group_name_H-M   'P 1'
#
loop_
_entity.id
_entity.type
_entity.pdbx_description
1 polymer ?
#
loop_
_entity_poly.entity_id
_entity_poly.type
_entity_poly.pdbx_seq_one_letter_code
_entity_poly.pdbx_strand_id
1 'polypeptide(L)'
;MPIRRDRRLQIVRWGDGGRRSCTPPRTGRTWKKSVESGLWLNAGAVPVEIPAMFRLERRGVWYAIEVGMRGILVPDERGLAVCHMVIDEATHYYRVMTRAERMPVLIDQVI
;
A
#
# COMPACT_ATOMS: atom_id res chain seq x y z
N MET A 1 6.23 4.00 -8.44
CA MET A 1 4.98 4.41 -7.76
C MET A 1 5.23 5.74 -7.07
N PRO A 2 4.41 6.77 -7.35
CA PRO A 2 4.52 8.05 -6.65
C PRO A 2 4.14 7.86 -5.18
N ILE A 3 4.89 8.50 -4.29
CA ILE A 3 4.58 8.59 -2.87
C ILE A 3 4.76 10.03 -2.42
N ARG A 4 4.00 10.42 -1.40
CA ARG A 4 4.14 11.69 -0.70
C ARG A 4 4.73 11.41 0.67
N ARG A 5 5.90 12.01 0.92
CA ARG A 5 6.65 11.94 2.18
C ARG A 5 7.18 13.34 2.49
N ASP A 6 6.98 13.83 3.70
CA ASP A 6 7.50 15.14 4.15
C ASP A 6 7.15 16.29 3.18
N ARG A 7 5.89 16.30 2.69
CA ARG A 7 5.37 17.24 1.66
C ARG A 7 6.07 17.18 0.29
N ARG A 8 6.96 16.22 0.06
CA ARG A 8 7.62 15.99 -1.22
C ARG A 8 7.03 14.79 -1.93
N LEU A 9 6.83 14.94 -3.24
CA LEU A 9 6.50 13.84 -4.12
C LEU A 9 7.79 13.13 -4.53
N GLN A 10 7.84 11.82 -4.34
CA GLN A 10 8.98 10.99 -4.74
C GLN A 10 8.48 9.79 -5.53
N ILE A 11 9.25 9.35 -6.53
CA ILE A 11 8.97 8.12 -7.26
C ILE A 11 9.84 7.04 -6.65
N VAL A 12 9.18 6.01 -6.10
CA VAL A 12 9.84 4.87 -5.48
C VAL A 12 9.41 3.57 -6.14
N ARG A 13 10.12 2.51 -5.81
CA ARG A 13 9.76 1.17 -6.28
C ARG A 13 8.49 0.68 -5.60
N TRP A 14 7.65 -0.05 -6.34
CA TRP A 14 6.45 -0.69 -5.76
C TRP A 14 6.69 -2.18 -5.54
N GLY A 15 6.73 -2.58 -4.26
CA GLY A 15 6.90 -3.96 -3.84
C GLY A 15 8.17 -4.63 -4.38
N ASP A 16 8.29 -5.92 -4.08
CA ASP A 16 9.37 -6.76 -4.60
C ASP A 16 8.85 -7.98 -5.37
N GLY A 17 7.86 -7.78 -6.24
CA GLY A 17 7.33 -8.85 -7.10
C GLY A 17 8.35 -9.43 -8.08
N GLY A 18 9.46 -8.71 -8.31
CA GLY A 18 10.57 -9.12 -9.18
C GLY A 18 11.69 -9.88 -8.47
N ARG A 19 11.56 -10.20 -7.17
CA ARG A 19 12.51 -11.01 -6.42
C ARG A 19 13.93 -10.41 -6.41
N ARG A 20 14.01 -9.08 -6.30
CA ARG A 20 15.28 -8.35 -6.37
C ARG A 20 15.87 -8.07 -4.97
N SER A 21 15.11 -8.42 -3.93
CA SER A 21 15.46 -8.26 -2.53
C SER A 21 15.00 -9.53 -1.76
N CYS A 22 15.68 -9.92 -0.68
CA CYS A 22 15.28 -11.05 0.17
C CYS A 22 14.60 -10.61 1.46
N THR A 23 14.82 -9.36 1.90
CA THR A 23 14.31 -8.81 3.16
C THR A 23 12.82 -8.44 3.15
N PRO A 24 12.29 -7.60 2.23
CA PRO A 24 10.86 -7.32 2.23
C PRO A 24 10.08 -8.55 1.74
N PRO A 25 8.90 -8.83 2.32
CA PRO A 25 7.94 -9.77 1.75
C PRO A 25 7.74 -9.53 0.26
N ARG A 26 7.63 -10.63 -0.51
CA ARG A 26 7.50 -10.63 -1.98
C ARG A 26 6.14 -10.14 -2.49
N THR A 27 5.57 -9.14 -1.84
CA THR A 27 4.25 -8.59 -2.10
C THR A 27 4.34 -7.09 -2.27
N GLY A 28 3.53 -6.53 -3.18
CA GLY A 28 3.36 -5.06 -3.27
C GLY A 28 2.45 -4.47 -2.20
N ARG A 29 2.07 -5.27 -1.20
CA ARG A 29 1.01 -4.95 -0.22
C ARG A 29 1.35 -5.53 1.14
N THR A 30 0.87 -4.88 2.20
CA THR A 30 0.99 -5.31 3.59
C THR A 30 -0.34 -5.15 4.32
N TRP A 31 -0.61 -5.98 5.32
CA TRP A 31 -1.82 -5.86 6.13
C TRP A 31 -1.69 -4.74 7.17
N LYS A 32 -2.74 -3.96 7.35
CA LYS A 32 -2.85 -2.92 8.38
C LYS A 32 -2.54 -3.48 9.77
N LYS A 33 -3.13 -4.62 10.12
CA LYS A 33 -2.85 -5.37 11.35
C LYS A 33 -1.35 -5.66 11.56
N SER A 34 -0.60 -5.99 10.50
CA SER A 34 0.84 -6.24 10.59
C SER A 34 1.66 -4.95 10.75
N VAL A 35 1.18 -3.83 10.22
CA VAL A 35 1.81 -2.52 10.44
C VAL A 35 1.57 -2.05 11.87
N GLU A 36 0.34 -2.18 12.37
CA GLU A 36 -0.05 -1.83 13.73
C GLU A 36 0.59 -2.72 14.79
N SER A 37 0.83 -4.00 14.50
CA SER A 37 1.56 -4.91 15.39
C SER A 37 3.06 -4.60 15.51
N GLY A 38 3.55 -3.58 14.80
CA GLY A 38 4.96 -3.17 14.84
C GLY A 38 5.92 -4.09 14.08
N LEU A 39 5.43 -5.05 13.29
CA LEU A 39 6.26 -5.99 12.52
C LEU A 39 7.29 -5.26 11.64
N TRP A 40 6.89 -4.11 11.11
CA TRP A 40 7.67 -3.32 10.17
C TRP A 40 8.56 -2.25 10.82
N LEU A 41 8.42 -2.01 12.13
CA LEU A 41 9.23 -1.01 12.84
C LEU A 41 10.71 -1.39 12.83
N ASN A 42 11.01 -2.67 13.06
CA ASN A 42 12.39 -3.19 13.05
C ASN A 42 13.03 -3.15 11.66
N ALA A 43 12.23 -3.06 10.60
CA ALA A 43 12.69 -2.94 9.22
C ALA A 43 12.91 -1.47 8.78
N GLY A 44 12.77 -0.50 9.69
CA GLY A 44 12.91 0.92 9.36
C GLY A 44 11.76 1.45 8.48
N ALA A 45 10.56 0.88 8.61
CA ALA A 45 9.43 1.29 7.81
C ALA A 45 8.92 2.69 8.19
N VAL A 46 8.63 3.50 7.17
CA VAL A 46 8.08 4.85 7.33
C VAL A 46 6.68 4.90 6.71
N PRO A 47 5.64 5.39 7.41
CA PRO A 47 4.33 5.58 6.81
C PRO A 47 4.39 6.63 5.71
N VAL A 48 3.75 6.35 4.58
CA VAL A 48 3.71 7.25 3.41
C VAL A 48 2.31 7.28 2.80
N GLU A 49 2.05 8.31 2.00
CA GLU A 49 0.79 8.44 1.27
C GLU A 49 1.04 8.16 -0.21
N ILE A 50 0.19 7.35 -0.82
CA ILE A 50 0.24 7.01 -2.24
C ILE A 50 -0.87 7.82 -2.92
N PRO A 51 -0.54 8.91 -3.63
CA PRO A 51 -1.54 9.66 -4.38
C PRO A 51 -2.11 8.80 -5.50
N ALA A 52 -3.43 8.65 -5.53
CA ALA A 52 -4.16 7.94 -6.57
C ALA A 52 -5.58 8.51 -6.65
N MET A 53 -6.08 8.72 -7.87
CA MET A 53 -7.46 9.17 -8.11
C MET A 53 -8.40 8.03 -8.49
N PHE A 54 -7.85 6.93 -9.01
CA PHE A 54 -8.60 5.76 -9.43
C PHE A 54 -7.82 4.50 -9.11
N ARG A 55 -8.56 3.43 -8.83
CA ARG A 55 -7.97 2.11 -8.68
C ARG A 55 -8.78 1.05 -9.40
N LEU A 56 -8.04 0.17 -10.07
CA LEU A 56 -8.54 -1.05 -10.66
C LEU A 56 -8.41 -2.19 -9.64
N GLU A 57 -9.54 -2.79 -9.27
CA GLU A 57 -9.52 -4.07 -8.58
C GLU A 57 -9.33 -5.22 -9.57
N ARG A 58 -8.78 -6.35 -9.12
CA ARG A 58 -8.40 -7.48 -9.99
C ARG A 58 -9.53 -7.99 -10.89
N ARG A 59 -10.79 -7.82 -10.47
CA ARG A 59 -11.98 -8.27 -11.19
C ARG A 59 -12.55 -7.25 -12.18
N GLY A 60 -11.81 -6.18 -12.51
CA GLY A 60 -12.17 -5.24 -13.57
C GLY A 60 -12.99 -4.03 -13.12
N VAL A 61 -13.19 -3.85 -11.81
CA VAL A 61 -13.95 -2.73 -11.26
C VAL A 61 -13.02 -1.56 -10.99
N TRP A 62 -13.30 -0.43 -11.64
CA TRP A 62 -12.68 0.84 -11.32
C TRP A 62 -13.51 1.58 -10.28
N TYR A 63 -12.84 2.17 -9.29
CA TYR A 63 -13.48 3.07 -8.34
C TYR A 63 -12.61 4.30 -8.10
N ALA A 64 -13.27 5.39 -7.74
CA ALA A 64 -12.63 6.66 -7.45
C ALA A 64 -12.04 6.68 -6.03
N ILE A 65 -10.90 7.34 -5.90
CA ILE A 65 -10.22 7.62 -4.64
C ILE A 65 -10.08 9.14 -4.55
N GLU A 66 -10.52 9.72 -3.44
CA GLU A 66 -10.58 11.18 -3.28
C GLU A 66 -9.21 11.78 -2.97
N VAL A 67 -8.47 11.17 -2.02
CA VAL A 67 -7.20 11.71 -1.53
C VAL A 67 -6.03 10.80 -1.92
N GLY A 68 -6.15 9.51 -1.63
CA GLY A 68 -5.10 8.53 -1.91
C GLY A 68 -5.22 7.31 -1.02
N MET A 69 -4.12 6.55 -0.95
CA MET A 69 -4.03 5.31 -0.17
C MET A 69 -2.88 5.39 0.82
N ARG A 70 -3.00 4.68 1.94
CA ARG A 70 -1.89 4.49 2.88
C ARG A 70 -0.89 3.48 2.33
N GLY A 71 0.38 3.80 2.49
CA GLY A 71 1.51 2.92 2.20
C GLY A 71 2.52 2.92 3.32
N ILE A 72 3.44 1.97 3.28
CA ILE A 72 4.68 2.00 4.05
C ILE A 72 5.86 2.00 3.08
N LEU A 73 6.91 2.72 3.43
CA LEU A 73 8.16 2.75 2.71
C LEU A 73 9.20 2.00 3.53
N VAL A 74 9.81 0.98 2.94
CA VAL A 74 10.74 0.09 3.62
C VAL A 74 12.03 0.05 2.81
N PRO A 75 13.20 0.27 3.41
CA PRO A 75 14.47 0.08 2.71
C PRO A 75 14.68 -1.42 2.44
N ASP A 76 15.15 -1.77 1.24
CA ASP A 76 15.67 -3.09 0.97
C ASP A 76 17.13 -3.25 1.43
N GLU A 77 17.71 -4.44 1.25
CA GLU A 77 19.10 -4.75 1.63
C GLU A 77 20.14 -3.85 0.93
N ARG A 78 19.76 -3.26 -0.21
CA ARG A 78 20.62 -2.37 -1.01
C ARG A 78 20.35 -0.90 -0.67
N GLY A 79 19.54 -0.63 0.35
CA GLY A 79 19.13 0.72 0.76
C GLY A 79 18.10 1.37 -0.17
N LEU A 80 17.54 0.64 -1.14
CA LEU A 80 16.52 1.18 -2.03
C LEU A 80 15.17 1.21 -1.34
N ALA A 81 14.49 2.34 -1.45
CA ALA A 81 13.18 2.52 -0.86
C ALA A 81 12.09 1.77 -1.67
N VAL A 82 11.45 0.80 -1.02
CA VAL A 82 10.36 -0.01 -1.58
C VAL A 82 9.06 0.32 -0.87
N CYS A 83 8.06 0.75 -1.64
CA CYS A 83 6.75 1.04 -1.10
C CYS A 83 5.84 -0.19 -1.16
N HIS A 84 5.19 -0.49 -0.03
CA HIS A 84 4.14 -1.48 0.08
C HIS A 84 2.83 -0.79 0.44
N MET A 85 1.78 -1.09 -0.30
CA MET A 85 0.46 -0.54 -0.05
C MET A 85 -0.20 -1.20 1.16
N VAL A 86 -0.79 -0.43 2.06
CA VAL A 86 -1.49 -0.96 3.23
C VAL A 86 -2.89 -1.41 2.81
N ILE A 87 -3.25 -2.62 3.18
CA ILE A 87 -4.56 -3.22 2.94
C ILE A 87 -5.22 -3.63 4.26
N ASP A 88 -6.54 -3.66 4.27
CA ASP A 88 -7.36 -4.12 5.38
C ASP A 88 -8.45 -5.08 4.87
N GLU A 89 -9.19 -5.68 5.80
CA GLU A 89 -10.40 -6.44 5.48
C GLU A 89 -11.39 -5.56 4.70
N ALA A 90 -11.98 -6.12 3.64
CA ALA A 90 -12.97 -5.39 2.86
C ALA A 90 -14.22 -5.12 3.70
N THR A 91 -14.75 -3.90 3.61
CA THR A 91 -16.11 -3.60 4.07
C THR A 91 -17.14 -4.43 3.29
N HIS A 92 -18.36 -4.48 3.82
CA HIS A 92 -19.46 -5.14 3.13
C HIS A 92 -19.70 -4.55 1.74
N TYR A 93 -19.75 -3.22 1.62
CA TYR A 93 -20.03 -2.55 0.35
C TYR A 93 -18.88 -2.72 -0.65
N TYR A 94 -17.61 -2.58 -0.23
CA TYR A 94 -16.47 -2.88 -1.10
C TYR A 94 -16.51 -4.33 -1.61
N ARG A 95 -16.86 -5.29 -0.75
CA ARG A 95 -16.98 -6.71 -1.15
C ARG A 95 -18.12 -6.91 -2.16
N VAL A 96 -19.27 -6.29 -1.97
CA VAL A 96 -20.39 -6.37 -2.93
C VAL A 96 -19.98 -5.75 -4.28
N MET A 97 -19.39 -4.55 -4.24
CA MET A 97 -18.98 -3.79 -5.42
C MET A 97 -17.87 -4.50 -6.22
N THR A 98 -16.86 -5.06 -5.55
CA THR A 98 -15.63 -5.53 -6.21
C THR A 98 -15.40 -7.04 -6.12
N ARG A 99 -16.17 -7.75 -5.28
CA ARG A 99 -15.99 -9.19 -4.95
C ARG A 99 -14.58 -9.52 -4.44
N ALA A 100 -13.92 -8.57 -3.80
CA ALA A 100 -12.63 -8.74 -3.16
C ALA A 100 -12.78 -8.76 -1.63
N GLU A 101 -12.06 -9.65 -0.96
CA GLU A 101 -12.08 -9.82 0.49
C GLU A 101 -11.18 -8.82 1.24
N ARG A 102 -10.40 -8.05 0.49
CA ARG A 102 -9.44 -7.08 1.02
C ARG A 102 -9.53 -5.79 0.23
N MET A 103 -9.34 -4.67 0.92
CA MET A 103 -9.37 -3.33 0.34
C MET A 103 -8.10 -2.57 0.73
N PRO A 104 -7.66 -1.57 -0.06
CA PRO A 104 -6.69 -0.61 0.46
C PRO A 104 -7.23 0.17 1.64
N VAL A 105 -6.32 0.59 2.51
CA VAL A 105 -6.63 1.66 3.46
C VAL A 105 -6.58 2.98 2.71
N LEU A 106 -7.75 3.56 2.45
CA LEU A 106 -7.90 4.88 1.83
C LEU A 106 -7.64 5.97 2.88
N ILE A 107 -7.21 7.15 2.42
CA ILE A 107 -7.02 8.32 3.28
C ILE A 107 -8.35 9.07 3.34
N ASP A 108 -8.87 9.26 4.57
CA ASP A 108 -10.10 10.01 4.88
C ASP A 108 -11.35 9.59 4.10
N GLN A 109 -11.36 8.35 3.61
CA GLN A 109 -12.43 7.79 2.79
C GLN A 109 -12.71 6.34 3.22
N VAL A 110 -13.97 5.95 3.21
CA VAL A 110 -14.41 4.56 3.41
C VAL A 110 -15.36 4.19 2.28
N ILE A 111 -15.14 3.01 1.70
CA ILE A 111 -16.01 2.39 0.70
C ILE A 111 -16.55 1.13 1.33
#